data_AF-A0A151B8X3-F1
#
_entry.id   AF-A0A151B8X3-F1
#
_cell.length_a   1.000
_cell.length_b   1.000
_cell.length_c   1.000
_cell.angle_alpha   90.00
_cell.angle_beta   90.00
_cell.angle_gamma   90.00
#
_symmetry.space_group_name_H-M   'P 1'
#
loop_
_entity.id
_entity.type
_entity.pdbx_description
1 polymer ?
#
loop_
_entity_poly.entity_id
_entity_poly.type
_entity_poly.pdbx_seq_one_letter_code
_entity_poly.pdbx_strand_id
1 'polypeptide(L)'
;MEPGTGSRAASTKIRLSIVQKINRSRSLKGSGLAEEFTLAPMRRLLKRFGELRVSVEASEELRRAVGEYGERIARAAVAHALREGRRTVLARDVKAAREEVEGGR
;
A
#
# COMPACT_ATOMS: atom_id res chain seq x y z
N MET A 1 -20.86 49.68 21.37
CA MET A 1 -19.94 48.57 21.66
C MET A 1 -20.67 47.29 21.34
N GLU A 2 -20.34 46.65 20.22
CA GLU A 2 -20.76 45.28 19.88
C GLU A 2 -19.50 44.55 19.41
N PRO A 3 -19.13 43.40 19.99
CA PRO A 3 -17.87 42.72 19.70
C PRO A 3 -17.92 41.99 18.35
N GLY A 4 -16.85 42.16 17.58
CA GLY A 4 -16.70 41.61 16.23
C GLY A 4 -16.93 40.11 16.14
N THR A 5 -17.76 39.72 15.17
CA THR A 5 -17.91 38.35 14.67
C THR A 5 -16.59 37.88 14.09
N GLY A 6 -15.78 37.27 14.95
CA GLY A 6 -14.50 36.66 14.63
C GLY A 6 -14.65 35.64 13.51
N SER A 7 -13.88 35.88 12.45
CA SER A 7 -13.53 34.95 11.38
C SER A 7 -13.05 33.61 11.96
N ARG A 8 -13.97 32.68 12.22
CA ARG A 8 -13.66 31.30 12.63
C ARG A 8 -13.60 30.32 11.46
N ALA A 9 -13.89 30.76 10.24
CA ALA A 9 -13.89 29.88 9.05
C ALA A 9 -12.53 29.76 8.34
N ALA A 10 -11.51 30.53 8.74
CA ALA A 10 -10.22 30.55 8.05
C ALA A 10 -9.20 29.50 8.57
N SER A 11 -9.38 28.97 9.78
CA SER A 11 -8.37 28.12 10.42
C SER A 11 -8.46 26.62 10.05
N THR A 12 -9.63 26.14 9.61
CA THR A 12 -9.81 24.72 9.22
C THR A 12 -9.30 24.41 7.80
N LYS A 13 -9.14 25.43 6.94
CA LYS A 13 -8.66 25.22 5.55
C LYS A 13 -7.17 24.89 5.45
N ILE A 14 -6.36 25.26 6.46
CA ILE A 14 -4.91 25.08 6.40
C ILE A 14 -4.50 23.64 6.73
N ARG A 15 -5.15 22.98 7.70
CA ARG A 15 -4.84 21.57 8.06
C ARG A 15 -5.32 20.54 7.03
N LEU A 16 -6.36 20.84 6.25
CA LEU A 16 -6.85 19.91 5.22
C LEU A 16 -5.94 19.89 3.96
N SER A 17 -5.13 20.93 3.76
CA SER A 17 -4.30 21.09 2.56
C SER A 17 -3.10 20.12 2.51
N ILE A 18 -2.51 19.78 3.66
CA ILE A 18 -1.34 18.88 3.74
C ILE A 18 -1.75 17.45 3.40
N VAL A 19 -2.82 16.95 4.03
CA VAL A 19 -3.35 15.61 3.78
C VAL A 19 -3.84 15.47 2.34
N GLN A 20 -4.51 16.51 1.80
CA GLN A 20 -4.92 16.51 0.39
C GLN A 20 -3.75 16.58 -0.59
N LYS A 21 -2.67 17.31 -0.31
CA LYS A 21 -1.45 17.33 -1.16
C LYS A 21 -0.72 15.99 -1.14
N ILE A 22 -0.59 15.37 0.03
CA ILE A 22 0.00 14.02 0.17
C ILE A 22 -0.78 13.00 -0.68
N ASN A 23 -2.12 13.06 -0.66
CA ASN A 23 -2.95 12.17 -1.47
C ASN A 23 -2.95 12.53 -2.96
N ARG A 24 -2.85 13.81 -3.34
CA ARG A 24 -2.83 14.23 -4.75
C ARG A 24 -1.54 13.84 -5.48
N SER A 25 -0.40 13.87 -4.79
CA SER A 25 0.89 13.45 -5.38
C SER A 25 1.01 11.94 -5.58
N ARG A 26 0.24 11.12 -4.83
CA ARG A 26 0.12 9.67 -5.06
C ARG A 26 -0.66 9.30 -6.32
N SER A 27 -1.46 10.23 -6.86
CA SER A 27 -2.34 9.97 -8.01
C SER A 27 -1.68 10.23 -9.36
N LEU A 28 -0.43 10.72 -9.40
CA LEU A 28 0.25 11.12 -10.63
C LEU A 28 1.62 10.43 -10.75
N LYS A 29 1.58 9.14 -11.09
CA LYS A 29 2.46 8.43 -12.05
C LYS A 29 2.17 6.93 -11.94
N GLY A 30 1.93 6.29 -13.08
CA GLY A 30 1.92 4.84 -13.15
C GLY A 30 3.25 4.30 -12.64
N SER A 31 3.19 3.63 -11.49
CA SER A 31 4.20 2.73 -10.94
C SER A 31 3.65 2.27 -9.59
N GLY A 32 2.70 1.33 -9.60
CA GLY A 32 2.41 0.56 -8.39
C GLY A 32 3.68 -0.17 -7.92
N LEU A 33 3.64 -0.74 -6.71
CA LEU A 33 4.75 -1.62 -6.28
C LEU A 33 4.84 -2.88 -7.16
N ALA A 34 3.81 -3.16 -7.97
CA ALA A 34 3.78 -4.25 -8.91
C ALA A 34 4.91 -4.16 -9.96
N GLU A 35 5.25 -2.96 -10.42
CA GLU A 35 6.23 -2.71 -11.48
C GLU A 35 7.67 -3.05 -11.06
N GLU A 36 7.93 -3.11 -9.75
CA GLU A 36 9.20 -3.58 -9.17
C GLU A 36 9.43 -5.08 -9.39
N PHE A 37 8.38 -5.84 -9.71
CA PHE A 37 8.48 -7.27 -9.99
C PHE A 37 8.59 -7.53 -11.50
N THR A 38 9.55 -8.36 -11.88
CA THR A 38 9.66 -8.83 -13.28
C THR A 38 8.56 -9.86 -13.60
N LEU A 39 8.23 -10.03 -14.89
CA LEU A 39 7.21 -10.98 -15.33
C LEU A 39 7.67 -12.45 -15.28
N ALA A 40 8.98 -12.70 -15.38
CA ALA A 40 9.51 -14.07 -15.45
C ALA A 40 9.20 -14.92 -14.19
N PRO A 41 9.36 -14.41 -12.95
CA PRO A 41 8.89 -15.09 -11.74
C PRO A 41 7.38 -15.40 -11.73
N MET A 42 6.54 -14.49 -12.22
CA MET A 42 5.09 -14.67 -12.25
C MET A 42 4.71 -15.83 -13.19
N ARG A 43 5.33 -15.85 -14.38
CA ARG A 43 5.18 -16.95 -15.32
C ARG A 43 5.67 -18.28 -14.76
N ARG A 44 6.79 -18.30 -14.03
CA ARG A 44 7.29 -19.51 -13.35
C ARG A 44 6.36 -19.97 -12.23
N LEU A 45 5.77 -19.04 -11.48
CA LEU A 45 4.82 -19.36 -10.42
C LEU A 45 3.58 -20.04 -10.99
N LEU A 46 2.96 -19.49 -12.04
CA LEU A 46 1.80 -20.08 -12.72
C LEU A 46 2.09 -21.50 -13.24
N LYS A 47 3.24 -21.68 -13.91
CA LYS A 47 3.65 -22.99 -14.44
C LYS A 47 3.89 -24.06 -13.38
N ARG A 48 4.16 -23.68 -12.12
CA ARG A 48 4.28 -24.67 -11.04
C ARG A 48 2.95 -25.32 -10.66
N PHE A 49 1.82 -24.69 -10.99
CA PHE A 49 0.48 -25.21 -10.71
C PHE A 49 -0.17 -25.90 -11.92
N GLY A 50 0.55 -26.02 -13.04
CA GLY A 50 0.07 -26.78 -14.20
C GLY A 50 0.91 -26.56 -15.47
N GLU A 51 0.81 -27.50 -16.39
CA GLU A 51 1.48 -27.44 -17.70
C GLU A 51 0.65 -26.66 -18.74
N LEU A 52 0.34 -25.41 -18.40
CA LEU A 52 -0.43 -24.52 -19.27
C LEU A 52 0.46 -23.49 -19.97
N ARG A 53 0.04 -23.09 -21.16
CA ARG A 53 0.57 -21.87 -21.79
C ARG A 53 0.16 -20.67 -20.95
N VAL A 54 1.10 -19.78 -20.69
CA VAL A 54 0.89 -18.56 -19.90
C VAL A 54 1.12 -17.38 -20.82
N SER A 55 0.10 -16.53 -20.96
CA SER A 55 0.19 -15.27 -21.72
C SER A 55 0.96 -14.21 -20.93
N VAL A 56 1.35 -13.14 -21.62
CA VAL A 56 2.04 -12.01 -20.99
C VAL A 56 1.09 -11.30 -20.02
N GLU A 57 -0.15 -11.10 -20.44
CA GLU A 57 -1.23 -10.45 -19.68
C GLU A 57 -1.55 -11.20 -18.39
N ALA A 58 -1.61 -12.54 -18.43
CA ALA A 58 -1.79 -13.34 -17.22
C ALA A 58 -0.63 -13.16 -16.22
N SER A 59 0.59 -13.01 -16.74
CA SER A 59 1.77 -12.74 -15.91
C SER A 59 1.75 -11.32 -15.33
N GLU A 60 1.24 -10.34 -16.09
CA GLU A 60 1.06 -8.97 -15.63
C GLU A 60 -0.03 -8.85 -14.57
N GLU A 61 -1.14 -9.57 -14.72
CA GLU A 61 -2.24 -9.53 -13.75
C GLU A 61 -1.82 -10.16 -12.43
N LEU A 62 -1.13 -11.30 -12.48
CA LEU A 62 -0.53 -11.90 -11.28
C LEU A 62 0.49 -10.97 -10.62
N ARG A 63 1.29 -10.24 -11.41
CA ARG A 63 2.23 -9.24 -10.90
C ARG A 63 1.50 -8.15 -10.12
N ARG A 64 0.39 -7.63 -10.64
CA ARG A 64 -0.44 -6.62 -9.98
C ARG A 64 -0.99 -7.14 -8.66
N ALA A 65 -1.63 -8.31 -8.69
CA ALA A 65 -2.20 -8.93 -7.49
C ALA A 65 -1.16 -9.18 -6.38
N VAL A 66 0.01 -9.73 -6.74
CA VAL A 66 1.11 -9.95 -5.79
C VAL A 66 1.66 -8.63 -5.27
N GLY A 67 1.81 -7.62 -6.12
CA GLY A 67 2.27 -6.29 -5.74
C GLY A 67 1.33 -5.61 -4.74
N GLU A 68 0.04 -5.59 -5.04
CA GLU A 68 -0.99 -5.02 -4.16
C GLU A 68 -1.07 -5.75 -2.80
N TYR A 69 -1.02 -7.09 -2.81
CA TYR A 69 -1.01 -7.89 -1.60
C TYR A 69 0.24 -7.64 -0.76
N GLY A 70 1.41 -7.66 -1.39
CA GLY A 70 2.70 -7.37 -0.74
C GLY A 70 2.74 -5.96 -0.15
N GLU A 71 2.18 -4.97 -0.83
CA GLU A 71 2.12 -3.59 -0.35
C GLU A 71 1.23 -3.45 0.90
N ARG A 72 0.09 -4.17 0.95
CA ARG A 72 -0.76 -4.23 2.15
C ARG A 72 -0.01 -4.84 3.34
N ILE A 73 0.65 -5.98 3.15
CA ILE A 73 1.45 -6.63 4.20
C ILE A 73 2.58 -5.71 4.67
N ALA A 74 3.33 -5.12 3.75
CA ALA A 74 4.48 -4.28 4.07
C ALA A 74 4.08 -3.07 4.93
N ARG A 75 2.97 -2.40 4.57
CA ARG A 75 2.43 -1.29 5.37
C ARG A 75 2.09 -1.70 6.80
N ALA A 76 1.37 -2.80 6.95
CA ALA A 76 0.97 -3.30 8.27
C ALA A 76 2.21 -3.73 9.09
N ALA A 77 3.16 -4.45 8.50
CA ALA A 77 4.37 -4.88 9.17
C ALA A 77 5.23 -3.70 9.67
N VAL A 78 5.37 -2.65 8.86
CA VAL A 78 6.05 -1.41 9.28
C VAL A 78 5.30 -0.74 10.44
N ALA A 79 3.97 -0.67 10.38
CA ALA A 79 3.16 -0.11 11.46
C ALA A 79 3.29 -0.91 12.77
N HIS A 80 3.41 -2.24 12.69
CA HIS A 80 3.65 -3.11 13.86
C HIS A 80 5.00 -2.79 14.51
N ALA A 81 6.07 -2.73 13.73
CA ALA A 81 7.40 -2.40 14.24
C ALA A 81 7.44 -1.01 14.90
N LEU A 82 6.79 -0.01 14.27
CA LEU A 82 6.72 1.36 14.80
C LEU A 82 5.92 1.46 16.10
N ARG A 83 4.81 0.73 16.24
CA ARG A 83 4.02 0.69 17.48
C ARG A 83 4.81 0.12 18.67
N GLU A 84 5.75 -0.78 18.39
CA GLU A 84 6.67 -1.33 19.40
C GLU A 84 7.93 -0.45 19.62
N GLY A 85 8.05 0.70 18.96
CA GLY A 85 9.20 1.59 19.08
C GLY A 85 10.47 1.07 18.40
N ARG A 86 10.38 0.06 17.53
CA ARG A 86 11.52 -0.50 16.79
C ARG A 86 11.70 0.22 15.45
N ARG A 87 12.97 0.33 15.03
CA ARG A 87 13.35 0.80 13.68
C ARG A 87 13.63 -0.32 12.68
N THR A 88 13.56 -1.57 13.13
CA THR A 88 13.80 -2.76 12.30
C THR A 88 12.52 -3.57 12.23
N VAL A 89 12.03 -3.83 11.02
CA VAL A 89 10.93 -4.77 10.77
C VAL A 89 11.48 -6.19 10.89
N LEU A 90 10.85 -7.00 11.72
CA LEU A 90 11.23 -8.38 11.99
C LEU A 90 10.26 -9.35 11.29
N ALA A 91 10.67 -10.60 11.15
CA ALA A 91 9.83 -11.65 10.57
C ALA A 91 8.46 -11.79 11.27
N ARG A 92 8.41 -11.55 12.59
CA ARG A 92 7.16 -11.56 13.36
C ARG A 92 6.16 -10.48 12.94
N ASP A 93 6.66 -9.32 12.52
CA ASP A 93 5.81 -8.20 12.07
C ASP A 93 5.16 -8.55 10.73
N VAL A 94 5.93 -9.14 9.82
CA VAL A 94 5.42 -9.59 8.52
C VAL A 94 4.40 -10.71 8.69
N LYS A 95 4.65 -11.65 9.62
CA LYS A 95 3.72 -12.74 9.90
C LYS A 95 2.40 -12.23 10.49
N ALA A 96 2.47 -11.38 11.52
CA ALA A 96 1.28 -10.78 12.13
C ALA A 96 0.51 -9.91 11.14
N ALA A 97 1.21 -9.12 10.30
CA ALA A 97 0.60 -8.35 9.22
C ALA A 97 -0.11 -9.24 8.19
N ARG A 98 0.48 -10.39 7.82
CA ARG A 98 -0.17 -11.34 6.91
C ARG A 98 -1.47 -11.87 7.51
N GLU A 99 -1.43 -12.31 8.77
CA GLU A 99 -2.60 -12.81 9.50
C GLU A 99 -3.70 -11.73 9.62
N GLU A 100 -3.33 -10.47 9.86
CA GLU A 100 -4.25 -9.33 9.85
C GLU A 100 -4.90 -9.11 8.48
N VAL A 101 -4.10 -9.11 7.40
CA VAL A 101 -4.57 -8.87 6.04
C VAL A 101 -5.44 -10.01 5.51
N GLU A 102 -5.16 -11.26 5.89
CA GLU A 102 -5.92 -12.47 5.52
C GLU A 102 -7.16 -12.69 6.41
N GLY A 103 -7.08 -12.31 7.68
CA GLY A 103 -8.11 -12.53 8.70
C GLY A 103 -9.20 -11.46 8.76
N GLY A 104 -8.96 -10.28 8.17
CA GLY A 104 -9.95 -9.20 8.09
C GLY A 104 -11.04 -9.43 7.03
N ARG A 105 -11.83 -10.50 7.17
CA ARG A 105 -13.15 -10.64 6.53
C ARG A 105 -14.22 -9.91 7.32
#